data_AF-A0A2D6AKQ1-F1
#
_entry.id   AF-A0A2D6AKQ1-F1
#
_cell.length_a   1.000
_cell.length_b   1.000
_cell.length_c   1.000
_cell.angle_alpha   90.00
_cell.angle_beta   90.00
_cell.angle_gamma   90.00
#
_symmetry.space_group_name_H-M   'P 1'
#
loop_
_entity.id
_entity.type
_entity.pdbx_description
1 polymer ?
#
loop_
_entity_poly.entity_id
_entity_poly.type
_entity_poly.pdbx_seq_one_letter_code
_entity_poly.pdbx_strand_id
1 'polypeptide(L)'
;MGSTTSWYEAMAIEFGAKRCVVFEYSKRETFDDRIEYIQPHQLGKEKFDVCFSISSIEHDGLGRYGDPLNPNADIETMLSAKKYIEKDGLMFLSVPTGYDCVYFNVHRVYGRIRLPQLLKEWGKIDAFGVFPDTLSNNLNDGKQSPYQPVFVLKIYNHCSS
;
A
#
# COMPACT_ATOMS: atom_id res chain seq x y z
N MET A 1 -4.81 4.31 -0.28
CA MET A 1 -3.60 5.03 -0.73
C MET A 1 -3.67 5.10 -2.24
N GLY A 2 -3.85 6.30 -2.81
CA GLY A 2 -3.81 6.67 -4.24
C GLY A 2 -4.34 5.68 -5.29
N SER A 3 -5.44 6.03 -5.97
CA SER A 3 -5.77 5.45 -7.27
C SER A 3 -5.99 6.55 -8.30
N THR A 4 -5.42 6.40 -9.49
CA THR A 4 -5.67 7.33 -10.62
C THR A 4 -7.05 7.12 -11.25
N THR A 5 -7.69 5.99 -10.96
CA THR A 5 -9.03 5.61 -11.44
C THR A 5 -9.79 4.90 -10.31
N SER A 6 -11.04 5.27 -10.05
CA SER A 6 -11.70 4.92 -8.79
C SER A 6 -12.34 3.53 -8.73
N TRP A 7 -11.62 2.52 -9.21
CA TRP A 7 -12.09 1.13 -9.27
C TRP A 7 -12.19 0.50 -7.88
N TYR A 8 -11.21 0.74 -7.01
CA TYR A 8 -11.21 0.16 -5.66
C TYR A 8 -12.31 0.75 -4.78
N GLU A 9 -12.53 2.06 -4.92
CA GLU A 9 -13.59 2.79 -4.23
C GLU A 9 -14.96 2.33 -4.73
N ALA A 10 -15.14 2.22 -6.05
CA ALA A 10 -16.39 1.70 -6.63
C ALA A 10 -16.69 0.27 -6.17
N MET A 11 -15.68 -0.62 -6.16
CA MET A 11 -15.84 -1.98 -5.63
C MET A 11 -16.16 -1.96 -4.14
N ALA A 12 -15.42 -1.21 -3.32
CA ALA A 12 -15.66 -1.14 -1.88
C ALA A 12 -17.10 -0.69 -1.59
N ILE A 13 -17.55 0.33 -2.31
CA ILE A 13 -18.92 0.85 -2.25
C ILE A 13 -19.96 -0.21 -2.65
N GLU A 14 -19.77 -0.90 -3.77
CA GLU A 14 -20.66 -1.96 -4.24
C GLU A 14 -20.78 -3.09 -3.21
N PHE A 15 -19.67 -3.43 -2.54
CA PHE A 15 -19.63 -4.42 -1.47
C PHE A 15 -20.01 -3.86 -0.09
N GLY A 16 -20.61 -2.66 -0.02
CA GLY A 16 -21.26 -2.14 1.17
C GLY A 16 -20.44 -1.15 2.01
N ALA A 17 -19.31 -0.64 1.50
CA ALA A 17 -18.59 0.44 2.16
C ALA A 17 -19.46 1.70 2.25
N LYS A 18 -19.61 2.21 3.47
CA LYS A 18 -20.41 3.42 3.74
C LYS A 18 -19.66 4.70 3.37
N ARG A 19 -18.33 4.64 3.32
CA ARG A 19 -17.44 5.76 3.01
C ARG A 19 -16.08 5.22 2.55
N CYS A 20 -15.48 5.89 1.57
CA CYS A 20 -14.13 5.64 1.08
C CYS A 20 -13.33 6.94 1.17
N VAL A 21 -12.15 6.89 1.78
CA VAL A 21 -11.22 8.01 1.85
C VAL A 21 -9.99 7.67 1.03
N VAL A 22 -9.68 8.54 0.07
CA VAL A 22 -8.58 8.37 -0.88
C VAL A 22 -7.52 9.43 -0.61
N PHE A 23 -6.31 8.98 -0.27
CA PHE A 23 -5.17 9.88 -0.20
C PHE A 23 -4.69 10.21 -1.61
N GLU A 24 -4.86 11.47 -2.01
CA GLU A 24 -4.51 11.98 -3.33
C GLU A 24 -3.97 13.41 -3.19
N TYR A 25 -2.85 13.68 -3.86
CA TYR A 25 -2.18 14.98 -3.80
C TYR A 25 -2.74 15.96 -4.84
N SER A 26 -3.36 15.45 -5.91
CA SER A 26 -4.03 16.25 -6.94
C SER A 26 -5.50 16.52 -6.61
N LYS A 27 -6.05 17.66 -7.06
CA LYS A 27 -7.51 17.84 -6.96
C LYS A 27 -8.23 16.85 -7.89
N ARG A 28 -9.24 16.16 -7.36
CA ARG A 28 -10.09 15.23 -8.11
C ARG A 28 -11.55 15.62 -7.91
N GLU A 29 -12.36 15.39 -8.94
CA GLU A 29 -13.81 15.43 -8.83
C GLU A 29 -14.30 14.07 -8.33
N THR A 30 -15.27 14.09 -7.42
CA THR A 30 -15.96 12.88 -6.97
C THR A 30 -17.20 12.64 -7.82
N PHE A 31 -17.51 11.37 -8.06
CA PHE A 31 -18.72 10.92 -8.75
C PHE A 31 -19.72 10.25 -7.79
N ASP A 32 -19.39 10.14 -6.50
CA ASP A 32 -20.24 9.57 -5.45
C ASP A 32 -19.93 10.26 -4.11
N ASP A 33 -20.96 10.71 -3.39
CA ASP A 33 -20.82 11.46 -2.13
C ASP A 33 -20.16 10.65 -1.00
N ARG A 34 -20.03 9.32 -1.16
CA ARG A 34 -19.31 8.45 -0.22
C ARG A 34 -17.80 8.43 -0.44
N ILE A 35 -17.29 8.98 -1.55
CA ILE A 35 -15.86 9.04 -1.88
C ILE A 35 -15.32 10.43 -1.57
N GLU A 36 -14.30 10.47 -0.71
CA GLU A 36 -13.64 11.70 -0.30
C GLU A 36 -12.15 11.64 -0.68
N TYR A 37 -11.69 12.62 -1.45
CA TYR A 37 -10.26 12.79 -1.75
C TYR A 37 -9.65 13.80 -0.80
N ILE A 38 -8.64 13.37 -0.05
CA ILE A 38 -7.95 14.22 0.90
C ILE A 38 -6.43 14.07 0.77
N GLN A 39 -5.70 15.07 1.22
CA GLN A 39 -4.27 14.94 1.48
C GLN A 39 -4.03 14.32 2.85
N PRO A 40 -2.90 13.62 3.07
CA PRO A 40 -2.63 12.93 4.33
C PRO A 40 -2.74 13.82 5.58
N HIS A 41 -2.40 15.11 5.49
CA HIS A 41 -2.46 16.05 6.61
C HIS A 41 -3.89 16.46 7.00
N GLN A 42 -4.87 16.22 6.13
CA GLN A 42 -6.28 16.56 6.37
C GLN A 42 -7.01 15.46 7.13
N LEU A 43 -6.47 14.23 7.17
CA LEU A 43 -7.07 13.14 7.92
C LEU A 43 -6.89 13.40 9.42
N GLY A 44 -8.00 13.35 10.16
CA GLY A 44 -8.00 13.46 11.61
C GLY A 44 -7.52 12.20 12.31
N LYS A 45 -8.18 11.85 13.43
CA LYS A 45 -7.92 10.61 14.18
C LYS A 45 -8.79 9.44 13.73
N GLU A 46 -9.40 9.57 12.57
CA GLU A 46 -10.29 8.57 11.99
C GLU A 46 -9.52 7.32 11.63
N LYS A 47 -10.22 6.20 11.71
CA LYS A 47 -9.69 4.87 11.40
C LYS A 47 -10.65 4.13 10.49
N PHE A 48 -10.11 3.15 9.79
CA PHE A 48 -10.81 2.38 8.78
C PHE A 48 -10.71 0.89 9.08
N ASP A 49 -11.80 0.17 8.82
CA ASP A 49 -11.83 -1.30 8.91
C ASP A 49 -10.99 -1.94 7.80
N VAL A 50 -10.82 -1.25 6.66
CA VAL A 50 -10.09 -1.74 5.51
C VAL A 50 -9.23 -0.63 4.92
N CYS A 51 -7.97 -0.96 4.61
CA CYS A 51 -7.04 -0.09 3.90
C CYS A 51 -6.55 -0.79 2.62
N PHE A 52 -6.58 -0.08 1.50
CA PHE A 52 -5.96 -0.50 0.25
C PHE A 52 -4.70 0.33 -0.01
N SER A 53 -3.59 -0.35 -0.28
CA SER A 53 -2.35 0.23 -0.77
C SER A 53 -1.86 -0.58 -1.95
N ILE A 54 -2.30 -0.18 -3.14
CA ILE A 54 -2.02 -0.88 -4.39
C ILE A 54 -1.12 -0.01 -5.23
N SER A 55 0.08 -0.51 -5.55
CA SER A 55 1.08 0.20 -6.35
C SER A 55 1.33 1.65 -5.87
N SER A 56 1.69 1.79 -4.60
CA SER A 56 1.86 3.10 -3.94
C SER A 56 3.12 3.13 -3.08
N ILE A 57 3.23 2.25 -2.09
CA ILE A 57 4.30 2.29 -1.06
C ILE A 57 5.69 2.08 -1.66
N GLU A 58 5.81 1.37 -2.78
CA GLU A 58 7.09 1.12 -3.45
C GLU A 58 7.78 2.40 -3.94
N HIS A 59 7.02 3.49 -4.10
CA HIS A 59 7.50 4.79 -4.56
C HIS A 59 8.07 5.66 -3.43
N ASP A 60 7.71 5.39 -2.17
CA ASP A 60 7.96 6.30 -1.06
C ASP A 60 9.46 6.55 -0.83
N GLY A 61 9.86 7.83 -0.71
CA GLY A 61 11.22 8.24 -0.42
C GLY A 61 12.18 8.17 -1.61
N LEU A 62 11.67 7.99 -2.82
CA LEU A 62 12.47 8.02 -4.07
C LEU A 62 12.42 9.40 -4.77
N GLY A 63 11.68 10.36 -4.21
CA GLY A 63 11.57 11.72 -4.75
C GLY A 63 10.76 11.81 -6.04
N ARG A 64 10.01 10.76 -6.38
CA ARG A 64 9.21 10.70 -7.62
C ARG A 64 8.11 11.75 -7.61
N TYR A 65 7.52 12.00 -6.45
CA TYR A 65 6.37 12.90 -6.29
C TYR A 65 6.75 14.19 -5.55
N GLY A 66 8.05 14.51 -5.48
CA GLY A 66 8.56 15.64 -4.70
C GLY A 66 8.71 15.37 -3.22
N ASP A 67 8.53 14.12 -2.80
CA ASP A 67 8.82 13.62 -1.46
C ASP A 67 10.32 13.69 -1.13
N PRO A 68 10.73 13.92 0.13
CA PRO A 68 12.13 13.87 0.53
C PRO A 68 12.74 12.49 0.27
N LEU A 69 13.99 12.46 -0.18
CA LEU A 69 14.72 11.20 -0.34
C LEU A 69 14.90 10.53 1.04
N ASN A 70 14.34 9.33 1.18
CA ASN A 70 14.50 8.49 2.36
C ASN A 70 14.48 7.01 1.94
N PRO A 71 15.60 6.29 2.05
CA PRO A 71 15.68 4.87 1.71
C PRO A 71 14.67 3.98 2.45
N ASN A 72 14.21 4.39 3.64
CA ASN A 72 13.31 3.64 4.51
C ASN A 72 11.88 4.18 4.56
N ALA A 73 11.51 5.15 3.71
CA ALA A 73 10.17 5.71 3.73
C ALA A 73 9.08 4.66 3.50
N ASP A 74 9.32 3.65 2.67
CA ASP A 74 8.38 2.54 2.47
C ASP A 74 8.04 1.79 3.77
N ILE A 75 9.06 1.49 4.58
CA ILE A 75 8.88 0.87 5.90
C ILE A 75 8.20 1.85 6.87
N GLU A 76 8.60 3.11 6.90
CA GLU A 76 8.00 4.13 7.77
C GLU A 76 6.52 4.39 7.44
N THR A 77 6.15 4.35 6.16
CA THR A 77 4.77 4.42 5.70
C THR A 77 3.99 3.20 6.14
N MET A 78 4.54 1.98 5.98
CA MET A 78 3.94 0.76 6.51
C MET A 78 3.72 0.81 8.03
N LEU A 79 4.63 1.42 8.79
CA LEU A 79 4.44 1.62 10.23
C LEU A 79 3.33 2.64 10.53
N SER A 80 3.33 3.77 9.81
CA SER A 80 2.39 4.86 10.01
C SER A 80 0.97 4.48 9.61
N ALA A 81 0.79 3.62 8.60
CA ALA A 81 -0.50 3.13 8.14
C ALA A 81 -1.32 2.48 9.26
N LYS A 82 -0.67 1.83 10.24
CA LYS A 82 -1.33 1.23 11.42
C LYS A 82 -2.14 2.23 12.24
N LYS A 83 -1.80 3.53 12.19
CA LYS A 83 -2.52 4.58 12.95
C LYS A 83 -3.92 4.82 12.40
N TYR A 84 -4.14 4.50 11.13
CA TYR A 84 -5.39 4.74 10.40
C TYR A 84 -6.23 3.47 10.24
N ILE A 85 -5.79 2.32 10.75
CA ILE A 85 -6.52 1.06 10.64
C ILE A 85 -7.03 0.67 12.01
N GLU A 86 -8.26 0.18 12.07
CA GLU A 86 -8.84 -0.37 13.28
C GLU A 86 -8.07 -1.61 13.76
N LYS A 87 -8.20 -1.95 15.05
CA LYS A 87 -7.44 -3.05 15.68
C LYS A 87 -7.60 -4.39 14.94
N ASP A 88 -8.80 -4.66 14.44
CA ASP A 88 -9.14 -5.87 13.69
C ASP A 88 -9.31 -5.60 12.18
N GLY A 89 -8.91 -4.40 11.74
CA GLY A 89 -8.96 -4.01 10.35
C GLY A 89 -7.88 -4.68 9.49
N LEU A 90 -8.12 -4.68 8.19
CA LEU A 90 -7.27 -5.32 7.19
C LEU A 90 -6.56 -4.31 6.31
N MET A 91 -5.33 -4.64 5.92
CA MET A 91 -4.59 -3.95 4.87
C MET A 91 -4.39 -4.89 3.68
N PHE A 92 -4.86 -4.47 2.52
CA PHE A 92 -4.57 -5.09 1.23
C PHE A 92 -3.39 -4.33 0.61
N LEU A 93 -2.22 -4.96 0.61
CA LEU A 93 -0.99 -4.42 0.06
C LEU A 93 -0.66 -5.10 -1.26
N SER A 94 -0.39 -4.33 -2.30
CA SER A 94 0.18 -4.86 -3.54
C SER A 94 1.38 -4.01 -3.94
N VAL A 95 2.53 -4.68 -4.09
CA VAL A 95 3.82 -4.08 -4.43
C VAL A 95 4.58 -4.97 -5.41
N PRO A 96 5.51 -4.43 -6.22
CA PRO A 96 6.33 -5.22 -7.13
C PRO A 96 7.17 -6.24 -6.38
N THR A 97 7.17 -7.51 -6.83
CA THR A 97 7.98 -8.58 -6.23
C THR A 97 8.90 -9.23 -7.26
N GLY A 98 10.08 -9.65 -6.83
CA GLY A 98 11.12 -10.19 -7.70
C GLY A 98 12.46 -10.20 -7.00
N TYR A 99 13.56 -10.07 -7.75
CA TYR A 99 14.85 -9.78 -7.13
C TYR A 99 14.84 -8.38 -6.49
N ASP A 100 15.40 -8.26 -5.29
CA ASP A 100 15.48 -6.97 -4.59
C ASP A 100 16.19 -5.94 -5.46
N CYS A 101 15.48 -4.87 -5.81
CA CYS A 101 15.98 -3.85 -6.72
C CYS A 101 15.38 -2.47 -6.37
N VAL A 102 16.15 -1.42 -6.64
CA VAL A 102 15.66 -0.04 -6.59
C VAL A 102 15.87 0.56 -7.98
N TYR A 103 14.78 0.84 -8.68
CA TYR A 103 14.81 1.72 -9.84
C TYR A 103 14.64 3.14 -9.33
N PHE A 104 15.76 3.84 -9.11
CA PHE A 104 15.76 5.16 -8.49
C PHE A 104 14.78 6.11 -9.18
N ASN A 105 14.06 6.90 -8.39
CA ASN A 105 12.96 7.77 -8.80
C ASN A 105 11.74 7.05 -9.41
N VAL A 106 11.75 5.73 -9.58
CA VAL A 106 10.61 4.97 -10.11
C VAL A 106 9.98 4.16 -9.00
N HIS A 107 10.52 3.01 -8.63
CA HIS A 107 9.94 2.13 -7.60
C HIS A 107 10.96 1.14 -7.02
N ARG A 108 10.57 0.47 -5.93
CA ARG A 108 11.26 -0.71 -5.37
C ARG A 108 10.64 -2.02 -5.86
N VAL A 109 11.48 -3.02 -6.10
CA VAL A 109 11.08 -4.42 -6.25
C VAL A 109 11.47 -5.16 -4.98
N TYR A 110 10.50 -5.83 -4.36
CA TYR A 110 10.66 -6.49 -3.07
C TYR A 110 10.97 -7.98 -3.25
N GLY A 111 12.17 -8.39 -2.85
CA GLY A 111 12.62 -9.76 -2.88
C GLY A 111 12.82 -10.36 -1.49
N ARG A 112 13.70 -11.35 -1.41
CA ARG A 112 13.94 -12.14 -0.20
C ARG A 112 14.54 -11.31 0.94
N ILE A 113 15.11 -10.14 0.65
CA ILE A 113 15.77 -9.28 1.64
C ILE A 113 14.82 -8.18 2.12
N ARG A 114 14.19 -7.42 1.22
CA ARG A 114 13.42 -6.23 1.58
C ARG A 114 11.96 -6.55 1.92
N LEU A 115 11.33 -7.53 1.27
CA LEU A 115 9.93 -7.88 1.56
C LEU A 115 9.71 -8.26 3.03
N PRO A 116 10.55 -9.10 3.67
CA PRO A 116 10.40 -9.41 5.09
C PRO A 116 10.54 -8.19 5.99
N GLN A 117 11.34 -7.19 5.60
CA GLN A 117 11.49 -5.94 6.35
C GLN A 117 10.25 -5.07 6.23
N LEU A 118 9.68 -4.95 5.02
CA LEU A 118 8.45 -4.22 4.74
C LEU A 118 7.27 -4.78 5.56
N LEU A 119 7.19 -6.11 5.65
CA LEU A 119 6.10 -6.81 6.33
C LEU A 119 6.37 -7.10 7.82
N LYS A 120 7.56 -6.78 8.34
CA LYS A 120 8.05 -7.23 9.65
C LYS A 120 7.05 -7.02 10.79
N GLU A 121 6.40 -5.86 10.77
CA GLU A 121 5.52 -5.39 11.85
C GLU A 121 4.05 -5.74 11.60
N TRP A 122 3.76 -6.55 10.59
CA TRP A 122 2.41 -6.91 10.16
C TRP A 122 2.18 -8.42 10.28
N GLY A 123 0.99 -8.80 10.75
CA GLY A 123 0.55 -10.19 10.68
C GLY A 123 0.04 -10.50 9.28
N LYS A 124 0.74 -11.36 8.53
CA LYS A 124 0.24 -11.85 7.24
C LYS A 124 -0.88 -12.86 7.45
N ILE A 125 -2.06 -12.57 6.90
CA ILE A 125 -3.24 -13.44 6.95
C ILE A 125 -3.32 -14.31 5.70
N ASP A 126 -3.13 -13.70 4.53
CA ASP A 126 -3.23 -14.40 3.24
C ASP A 126 -2.38 -13.72 2.16
N ALA A 127 -2.21 -14.35 1.01
CA ALA A 127 -1.62 -13.74 -0.17
C ALA A 127 -2.15 -14.36 -1.47
N PHE A 128 -2.39 -13.51 -2.48
CA PHE A 128 -2.92 -13.89 -3.79
C PHE A 128 -1.94 -13.52 -4.90
N GLY A 129 -1.87 -14.34 -5.95
CA GLY A 129 -0.92 -14.16 -7.06
C GLY A 129 0.52 -14.48 -6.69
N VAL A 130 0.76 -15.21 -5.60
CA VAL A 130 2.08 -15.69 -5.17
C VAL A 130 2.36 -17.06 -5.78
N PHE A 131 3.51 -17.20 -6.42
CA PHE A 131 4.00 -18.36 -7.14
C PHE A 131 5.43 -18.72 -6.66
N PRO A 132 5.97 -19.89 -7.04
CA PRO A 132 7.29 -20.32 -6.58
C PRO A 132 8.44 -19.32 -6.86
N ASP A 133 8.32 -18.53 -7.92
CA ASP A 133 9.31 -17.56 -8.40
C ASP A 133 8.99 -16.10 -8.04
N THR A 134 7.97 -15.84 -7.20
CA THR A 134 7.56 -14.48 -6.81
C THR A 134 8.71 -13.59 -6.33
N LEU A 135 9.69 -14.17 -5.63
CA LEU A 135 10.83 -13.44 -5.04
C LEU A 135 12.15 -13.66 -5.80
N SER A 136 12.08 -14.22 -7.01
CA SER A 136 13.27 -14.55 -7.82
C SER A 136 12.97 -14.48 -9.32
N ASN A 137 12.14 -13.52 -9.73
CA ASN A 137 11.86 -13.20 -11.12
C ASN A 137 12.35 -11.78 -11.45
N ASN A 138 12.45 -11.48 -12.75
CA ASN A 138 12.83 -10.17 -13.29
C ASN A 138 11.68 -9.55 -14.11
N LEU A 139 10.43 -9.78 -13.71
CA LEU A 139 9.26 -9.30 -14.47
C LEU A 139 9.02 -7.80 -14.31
N ASN A 140 9.54 -7.21 -13.23
CA ASN A 140 9.46 -5.79 -12.91
C ASN A 140 10.76 -5.07 -13.29
N ASP A 141 10.66 -3.96 -14.02
CA ASP A 141 11.79 -3.15 -14.46
C ASP A 141 11.54 -1.64 -14.27
N GLY A 142 12.53 -0.80 -14.63
CA GLY A 142 12.41 0.65 -14.48
C GLY A 142 11.33 1.33 -15.35
N LYS A 143 10.67 0.59 -16.24
CA LYS A 143 9.60 1.09 -17.13
C LYS A 143 8.23 0.55 -16.72
N GLN A 144 8.16 -0.65 -16.16
CA GLN A 144 6.91 -1.33 -15.84
C GLN A 144 7.06 -2.26 -14.62
N SER A 145 5.99 -2.35 -13.83
CA SER A 145 5.88 -3.28 -12.71
C SER A 145 4.64 -4.18 -12.81
N PRO A 146 4.56 -5.06 -13.84
CA PRO A 146 3.35 -5.83 -14.14
C PRO A 146 3.05 -6.94 -13.12
N TYR A 147 4.02 -7.28 -12.25
CA TYR A 147 3.87 -8.40 -11.32
C TYR A 147 3.89 -7.92 -9.87
N GLN A 148 2.68 -7.76 -9.31
CA GLN A 148 2.44 -7.30 -7.94
C GLN A 148 1.40 -8.21 -7.25
N PRO A 149 1.81 -9.24 -6.49
CA PRO A 149 0.89 -10.03 -5.71
C PRO A 149 0.17 -9.17 -4.66
N VAL A 150 -0.94 -9.68 -4.13
CA VAL A 150 -1.68 -9.02 -3.05
C VAL A 150 -1.38 -9.74 -1.74
N PHE A 151 -0.97 -9.01 -0.72
CA PHE A 151 -0.82 -9.49 0.64
C PHE A 151 -1.97 -8.94 1.50
N VAL A 152 -2.62 -9.84 2.23
CA VAL A 152 -3.65 -9.47 3.22
C VAL A 152 -3.00 -9.45 4.59
N LEU A 153 -2.99 -8.28 5.21
CA LEU A 153 -2.25 -8.00 6.44
C LEU A 153 -3.20 -7.51 7.53
N LYS A 154 -2.83 -7.79 8.78
CA LYS A 154 -3.45 -7.21 9.98
C LYS A 154 -2.38 -6.59 10.89
N ILE A 155 -2.80 -5.70 11.77
CA ILE A 155 -1.92 -5.17 12.81
C ILE A 155 -1.46 -6.34 13.70
N TYR A 156 -0.14 -6.49 13.83
CA TYR A 156 0.45 -7.48 14.71
C TYR A 156 0.24 -7.04 16.16
N ASN A 157 -0.64 -7.74 16.90
CA ASN A 157 -0.78 -7.54 18.33
C ASN A 157 0.29 -8.42 18.99
N HIS A 158 1.30 -7.82 19.62
CA HIS A 158 2.02 -8.53 20.68
C HIS A 158 0.99 -8.84 21.76
N CYS A 159 0.50 -10.07 21.82
CA CYS A 159 -0.06 -10.56 23.08
C CYS A 159 1.07 -10.43 24.09
N SER A 160 0.90 -9.54 25.07
CA SER A 160 1.68 -9.54 26.29
C SER A 160 1.55 -10.95 26.88
N SER A 161 2.61 -11.74 26.76
CA SER A 161 2.80 -12.98 27.52
C SER A 161 2.98 -12.67 29.00
#